data_AF-A0A940W6L9-F1
#
_entry.id   AF-A0A940W6L9-F1
#
_cell.length_a   1.000
_cell.length_b   1.000
_cell.length_c   1.000
_cell.angle_alpha   90.00
_cell.angle_beta   90.00
_cell.angle_gamma   90.00
#
_symmetry.space_group_name_H-M   'P 1'
#
loop_
_entity.id
_entity.type
_entity.pdbx_description
1 polymer ?
#
loop_
_entity_poly.entity_id
_entity_poly.type
_entity_poly.pdbx_seq_one_letter_code
_entity_poly.pdbx_strand_id
1 'polypeptide(L)' 'METAKRMLPGSYIVRIYRRGEDDPRMVVGVVEEVGAREKKGFHDIEELRLILDLPTGQPIRQSRNGGNSGGGGKRRA' A
#
# COMPACT_ATOMS: atom_id res chain seq x y z
N MET A 1 31.55 10.79 15.52
CA MET A 1 31.39 9.70 14.54
C MET A 1 30.03 9.09 14.79
N GLU A 2 29.01 9.55 14.07
CA GLU A 2 27.65 9.05 14.21
C GLU A 2 27.61 7.63 13.64
N THR A 3 27.35 6.65 14.50
CA THR A 3 27.10 5.28 14.07
C THR A 3 25.87 5.31 13.17
N ALA A 4 26.10 5.24 11.85
CA ALA A 4 25.08 4.86 10.90
C ALA A 4 24.49 3.55 11.42
N LYS A 5 23.30 3.64 12.03
CA LYS A 5 22.48 2.50 12.41
C LYS A 5 22.31 1.73 11.12
N ARG A 6 23.12 0.69 10.94
CA ARG A 6 23.10 -0.18 9.77
C ARG A 6 21.65 -0.61 9.65
N MET A 7 20.96 -0.07 8.65
CA MET A 7 19.57 -0.38 8.36
C MET A 7 19.59 -1.84 7.95
N LEU A 8 19.43 -2.74 8.92
CA LEU A 8 19.11 -4.12 8.62
C LEU A 8 17.85 -4.05 7.76
N PRO A 9 17.83 -4.66 6.57
CA PRO A 9 16.62 -4.65 5.76
C PRO A 9 15.50 -5.18 6.63
N GLY A 10 14.45 -4.38 6.82
CA GLY A 10 13.27 -4.82 7.54
C GLY A 10 12.79 -6.13 6.93
N SER A 11 12.38 -7.09 7.78
CA SER A 11 11.77 -8.31 7.28
C SER A 11 10.28 -8.02 7.09
N TYR A 12 9.77 -8.26 5.89
CA TYR A 12 8.38 -8.00 5.53
C TYR A 12 7.69 -9.26 5.05
N ILE A 13 6.42 -9.40 5.39
CA ILE A 13 5.50 -10.37 4.79
C ILE A 13 4.58 -9.60 3.86
N VAL A 14 4.64 -9.94 2.57
CA VAL A 14 3.72 -9.41 1.55
C VAL A 14 2.66 -10.45 1.26
N ARG A 15 1.39 -10.14 1.54
CA ARG A 15 0.23 -10.98 1.18
C ARG A 15 -0.47 -10.36 -0.02
N ILE A 16 -0.50 -11.07 -1.15
CA ILE A 16 -1.25 -10.67 -2.34
C ILE A 16 -2.59 -11.42 -2.34
N TYR A 17 -3.69 -10.68 -2.42
CA TYR A 17 -5.05 -11.24 -2.43
C TYR A 17 -5.65 -11.29 -3.83
N ARG A 18 -5.37 -10.28 -4.65
CA ARG A 18 -5.88 -10.18 -6.02
C ARG A 18 -4.77 -9.71 -6.93
N ARG A 19 -4.71 -10.30 -8.11
CA ARG A 19 -3.89 -9.86 -9.24
C ARG A 19 -4.82 -9.62 -10.41
N GLY A 20 -4.66 -8.50 -11.09
CA GLY A 20 -5.39 -8.18 -12.31
C GLY A 20 -5.10 -9.23 -13.39
N GLU A 21 -6.15 -9.69 -14.04
CA GLU A 21 -6.05 -10.64 -15.14
C GLU A 21 -5.47 -9.96 -16.39
N ASP A 22 -5.98 -8.75 -16.69
CA ASP A 22 -5.57 -7.96 -17.86
C ASP A 22 -4.39 -7.02 -17.59
N ASP A 23 -4.23 -6.57 -16.34
CA ASP A 23 -3.12 -5.71 -15.92
C ASP A 23 -2.31 -6.34 -14.77
N PRO A 24 -1.12 -6.87 -15.04
CA PRO A 24 -0.22 -7.42 -14.03
C PRO A 24 0.23 -6.42 -12.97
N ARG A 25 0.12 -5.10 -13.22
CA ARG A 25 0.48 -4.05 -12.26
C ARG A 25 -0.61 -3.80 -11.21
N MET A 26 -1.85 -4.21 -11.51
CA MET A 26 -2.95 -4.19 -10.55
C MET A 26 -2.81 -5.36 -9.59
N VAL A 27 -2.25 -5.11 -8.41
CA VAL A 27 -2.07 -6.10 -7.34
C VAL A 27 -2.59 -5.54 -6.04
N VAL A 28 -3.54 -6.23 -5.43
CA VAL A 28 -4.14 -5.81 -4.15
C VAL A 28 -3.67 -6.73 -3.05
N GLY A 29 -3.16 -6.16 -1.96
CA GLY A 29 -2.60 -6.92 -0.88
C GLY A 29 -2.29 -6.09 0.37
N VAL A 30 -1.54 -6.69 1.28
CA VAL A 30 -1.02 -6.02 2.48
C VAL A 30 0.45 -6.37 2.71
N VAL A 31 1.20 -5.42 3.26
CA VAL A 31 2.55 -5.58 3.80
C VAL A 31 2.48 -5.55 5.33
N GLU A 32 3.13 -6.50 5.96
CA GLU A 32 3.30 -6.60 7.42
C GLU A 32 4.80 -6.61 7.71
N GLU A 33 5.27 -5.70 8.58
CA GLU A 33 6.65 -5.74 9.07
C GLU A 33 6.75 -6.75 10.22
N VAL A 34 7.73 -7.65 10.16
CA VAL A 34 7.92 -8.70 11.16
C VAL A 34 8.23 -8.07 12.51
N GLY A 35 7.39 -8.35 13.51
CA GLY A 35 7.51 -7.79 14.85
C GLY A 35 6.74 -6.48 15.05
N ALA A 36 6.17 -5.90 13.98
CA ALA A 36 5.23 -4.79 14.07
C ALA A 36 3.77 -5.31 14.11
N ARG A 37 2.90 -4.58 14.81
CA ARG A 37 1.45 -4.87 14.81
C ARG A 37 0.73 -4.28 13.60
N GLU A 38 1.35 -3.34 12.90
CA GLU A 38 0.71 -2.62 11.80
C GLU A 38 0.76 -3.40 10.48
N LYS A 39 -0.28 -3.20 9.67
CA LYS A 39 -0.38 -3.73 8.30
C LYS A 39 -0.70 -2.58 7.35
N LYS A 40 -0.05 -2.57 6.20
CA LYS A 40 -0.18 -1.52 5.18
C LYS A 40 -0.77 -2.12 3.91
N GLY A 41 -1.96 -1.68 3.50
CA GLY A 41 -2.59 -2.13 2.26
C GLY A 41 -2.00 -1.46 1.02
N PHE A 42 -1.99 -2.17 -0.11
CA PHE A 42 -1.64 -1.65 -1.44
C PHE A 42 -2.63 -2.17 -2.49
N HIS A 43 -2.80 -1.43 -3.59
CA HIS A 43 -3.72 -1.74 -4.69
C HIS A 43 -3.04 -1.84 -6.06
N ASP A 44 -1.78 -1.44 -6.15
CA ASP A 44 -0.93 -1.61 -7.32
C ASP A 44 0.55 -1.83 -6.91
N ILE A 45 1.38 -2.15 -7.90
CA ILE A 45 2.82 -2.38 -7.71
C ILE A 45 3.55 -1.12 -7.21
N GLU A 46 3.11 0.08 -7.60
CA GLU A 46 3.79 1.33 -7.22
C GLU A 46 3.52 1.64 -5.74
N GLU A 47 2.29 1.42 -5.25
CA GLU A 47 1.96 1.51 -3.82
C GLU A 47 2.78 0.50 -3.00
N LEU A 48 2.91 -0.74 -3.48
CA LEU A 48 3.75 -1.75 -2.83
C LEU A 48 5.20 -1.28 -2.73
N ARG A 49 5.78 -0.78 -3.83
CA ARG A 49 7.14 -0.25 -3.85
C ARG A 49 7.32 0.88 -2.85
N LEU A 50 6.40 1.86 -2.85
CA LEU A 50 6.46 2.99 -1.92
C LEU A 50 6.43 2.52 -0.45
N ILE A 51 5.62 1.51 -0.12
CA ILE A 51 5.57 0.95 1.24
C ILE A 51 6.91 0.33 1.63
N LEU A 52 7.57 -0.38 0.70
CA LEU A 52 8.85 -1.06 0.95
C LEU A 52 10.05 -0.09 0.97
N ASP A 53 9.97 1.02 0.24
CA ASP A 53 11.01 2.06 0.18
C ASP A 53 10.98 3.01 1.39
N LEU A 54 9.93 2.98 2.21
CA LEU A 54 9.79 3.86 3.36
C LEU A 54 10.64 3.42 4.56
N PRO A 55 11.24 4.37 5.29
CA PRO A 55 11.92 4.05 6.54
C PRO A 55 10.93 3.42 7.53
N THR A 56 11.33 2.30 8.13
CA THR A 56 10.61 1.61 9.20
C THR A 56 10.10 2.59 10.25
N GLY A 57 8.82 2.48 10.61
CA GLY A 57 8.18 3.31 11.64
C GLY A 57 7.56 4.63 11.17
N GLN A 58 7.56 4.95 9.86
CA GLN A 58 6.84 6.14 9.38
C GLN A 58 5.34 5.86 9.12
N PRO A 59 4.45 6.75 9.62
CA PRO A 59 3.03 6.70 9.30
C PRO A 59 2.82 7.15 7.86
N ILE A 60 2.41 6.22 7.00
CA ILE A 60 2.02 6.54 5.62
C ILE A 60 0.64 7.17 5.68
N ARG A 61 0.53 8.41 5.21
CA ARG A 61 -0.77 9.00 4.90
C ARG A 61 -1.36 8.19 3.75
N GLN A 62 -2.27 7.27 4.07
CA GLN A 62 -3.08 6.62 3.05
C GLN A 62 -3.76 7.73 2.25
N SER A 63 -3.30 7.93 1.02
CA SER A 63 -4.02 8.76 0.07
C SER A 63 -5.35 8.05 -0.13
N ARG A 64 -6.40 8.53 0.53
CA ARG A 64 -7.77 8.15 0.22
C ARG A 64 -8.10 8.72 -1.16
N ASN A 65 -7.50 8.18 -2.21
CA ASN A 65 -7.95 8.44 -3.57
C ASN A 65 -9.10 7.46 -3.87
N GLY A 66 -10.16 7.62 -3.09
CA GLY A 66 -11.44 6.93 -3.22
C GLY A 66 -12.53 7.96 -3.49
N GLY A 67 -12.51 8.56 -4.66
CA GLY A 67 -13.58 9.38 -5.22
C GLY A 67 -13.27 9.62 -6.69
N ASN A 68 -14.16 9.51 -7.66
CA ASN A 68 -15.62 9.42 -7.71
C ASN A 68 -15.98 9.24 -9.20
N SER A 69 -16.97 8.44 -9.59
CA SER A 69 -17.75 8.62 -10.85
C SER A 69 -18.91 7.63 -11.03
N GLY A 70 -20.12 8.18 -11.20
CA GLY A 70 -21.30 7.54 -11.81
C GLY A 70 -22.53 7.57 -10.90
N GLY A 71 -23.63 8.27 -11.18
CA GLY A 71 -24.07 9.03 -12.35
C GLY A 71 -25.51 9.47 -12.05
N GLY A 72 -25.88 10.68 -12.48
CA GLY A 72 -27.13 11.33 -12.08
C GLY A 72 -28.40 10.60 -12.51
N GLY A 73 -29.40 10.61 -11.62
CA GLY A 73 -30.79 10.31 -11.94
C GLY A 73 -31.69 11.41 -11.40
N LYS A 74 -31.81 12.51 -12.15
CA LYS A 74 -32.96 13.43 -11.98
C LYS A 74 -34.23 12.59 -12.20
N ARG A 75 -35.08 12.47 -11.18
CA ARG A 75 -36.50 12.21 -11.41
C ARG A 75 -37.29 13.42 -10.93
N ARG A 76 -37.59 14.27 -11.91
CA ARG A 76 -38.80 15.10 -11.90
C ARG A 76 -39.92 14.22 -12.43
N ALA A 77 -40.98 14.06 -11.65
CA ALA A 77 -42.37 13.99 -12.06
C ALA A 77 -43.20 14.12 -10.79
#